data_AF-L9WL86-F1
#
_entry.id   AF-L9WL86-F1
#
_cell.length_a   1.000
_cell.length_b   1.000
_cell.length_c   1.000
_cell.angle_alpha   90.00
_cell.angle_beta   90.00
_cell.angle_gamma   90.00
#
_symmetry.space_group_name_H-M   'P 1'
#
loop_
_entity.id
_entity.type
_entity.pdbx_description
1 polymer ?
#
loop_
_entity_poly.entity_id
_entity_poly.type
_entity_poly.pdbx_seq_one_letter_code
_entity_poly.pdbx_strand_id
1 'polypeptide(L)'
;MLKGSFWYPNSWKHAALFAAVCAMVVLHQSELVGLYDSTTILFGWLPAQIAYDMAFNVVGFGILIVMYYLAPTAPERYESEGESQ
;
A
#
# COMPACT_ATOMS: atom_id res chain seq x y z
N MET A 1 4.61 -4.27 -22.50
CA MET A 1 4.79 -3.20 -21.49
C MET A 1 4.52 -3.69 -20.07
N LEU A 2 3.46 -4.47 -19.80
CA LEU A 2 3.14 -4.93 -18.44
C LEU A 2 4.08 -6.02 -17.86
N LYS A 3 4.64 -6.92 -18.68
CA LYS A 3 5.50 -8.04 -18.20
C LYS A 3 6.78 -7.61 -17.48
N GLY A 4 7.23 -6.35 -17.61
CA GLY A 4 8.37 -5.79 -16.88
C GLY A 4 7.99 -4.93 -15.67
N SER A 5 6.68 -4.79 -15.38
CA SER A 5 6.22 -4.02 -14.24
C SER A 5 6.36 -4.84 -12.95
N PHE A 6 6.77 -4.18 -11.87
CA PHE A 6 6.79 -4.75 -10.53
C PHE A 6 5.44 -5.37 -10.12
N TRP A 7 4.33 -4.77 -10.57
CA TRP A 7 2.99 -5.22 -10.24
C TRP A 7 2.50 -6.42 -11.05
N TYR A 8 3.25 -6.82 -12.09
CA TYR A 8 2.87 -7.98 -12.87
C TYR A 8 3.21 -9.25 -12.08
N PRO A 9 2.29 -10.22 -11.94
CA PRO A 9 2.48 -11.42 -11.13
C PRO A 9 3.42 -12.43 -11.81
N ASN A 10 4.67 -12.02 -12.08
CA ASN A 10 5.72 -12.87 -12.64
C ASN A 10 6.20 -13.93 -11.64
N SER A 11 5.96 -13.74 -10.34
CA SER A 11 6.23 -14.72 -9.30
C SER A 11 5.15 -14.70 -8.23
N TRP A 12 5.06 -15.80 -7.47
CA TRP A 12 4.08 -15.94 -6.38
C TRP A 12 4.18 -14.81 -5.35
N LYS A 13 5.39 -14.27 -5.11
CA LYS A 13 5.63 -13.15 -4.19
C LYS A 13 4.95 -11.87 -4.68
N HIS A 14 5.12 -11.52 -5.97
CA HIS A 14 4.49 -10.34 -6.57
C HIS A 14 2.97 -10.49 -6.65
N ALA A 15 2.48 -11.71 -6.94
CA ALA A 15 1.04 -12.00 -6.92
C ALA A 15 0.42 -11.81 -5.53
N ALA A 16 1.10 -12.31 -4.48
CA ALA A 16 0.67 -12.12 -3.09
C ALA A 16 0.67 -10.65 -2.67
N LEU A 17 1.71 -9.89 -3.07
CA LEU A 17 1.82 -8.46 -2.84
C LEU A 17 0.69 -7.67 -3.51
N PHE A 18 0.41 -7.97 -4.77
CA PHE A 18 -0.69 -7.34 -5.50
C PHE A 18 -2.04 -7.64 -4.83
N ALA A 19 -2.29 -8.91 -4.48
CA ALA A 19 -3.50 -9.30 -3.78
C ALA A 19 -3.64 -8.63 -2.40
N ALA A 20 -2.54 -8.50 -1.65
CA ALA A 20 -2.53 -7.81 -0.36
C ALA A 20 -2.92 -6.33 -0.50
N VAL A 21 -2.39 -5.63 -1.51
CA VAL A 21 -2.76 -4.24 -1.79
C VAL A 21 -4.24 -4.13 -2.18
N CYS A 22 -4.74 -5.00 -3.06
CA CYS A 22 -6.16 -5.02 -3.41
C CYS A 22 -7.07 -5.26 -2.20
N ALA A 23 -6.72 -6.23 -1.35
CA ALA A 23 -7.46 -6.51 -0.13
C ALA A 23 -7.46 -5.32 0.82
N MET A 24 -6.33 -4.63 0.97
CA MET A 24 -6.21 -3.44 1.80
C MET A 24 -7.15 -2.33 1.32
N VAL A 25 -7.22 -2.07 0.00
CA VAL A 25 -8.11 -1.07 -0.60
C VAL A 25 -9.59 -1.38 -0.34
N VAL A 26 -9.99 -2.65 -0.42
CA VAL A 26 -11.38 -3.07 -0.15
C VAL A 26 -11.72 -2.92 1.33
N LEU A 27 -10.81 -3.33 2.22
CA LEU A 27 -11.05 -3.23 3.66
C LEU A 27 -11.10 -1.77 4.14
N HIS A 28 -10.34 -0.86 3.50
CA HIS A 28 -10.36 0.57 3.82
C HIS A 28 -11.65 1.31 3.37
N GLN A 29 -12.58 0.66 2.67
CA GLN A 29 -13.82 1.30 2.20
C GLN A 29 -14.77 1.74 3.33
N SER A 30 -14.58 1.26 4.56
CA SER A 30 -15.37 1.69 5.71
C SER A 30 -15.29 3.19 5.98
N GLU A 31 -14.24 3.87 5.50
CA GLU A 31 -14.11 5.33 5.59
C GLU A 31 -14.93 6.09 4.52
N LEU A 32 -15.13 5.51 3.34
CA LEU A 32 -15.80 6.17 2.20
C LEU A 32 -17.32 6.19 2.31
N VAL A 33 -17.90 5.25 3.05
CA VAL A 33 -19.35 5.05 3.15
C VAL A 33 -19.96 5.68 4.42
N GLY A 34 -19.12 6.32 5.26
CA GLY A 34 -19.51 7.33 6.26
C GLY A 34 -20.89 7.14 6.91
N LEU A 35 -21.05 6.12 7.74
CA LEU A 35 -22.33 5.75 8.34
C LEU A 35 -22.21 5.60 9.86
N TYR A 36 -21.83 6.66 10.58
CA TYR A 36 -21.95 6.67 12.05
C TYR A 36 -22.57 7.97 12.56
N ASP A 37 -23.61 7.81 13.39
CA ASP A 37 -24.33 8.89 14.06
C ASP A 37 -23.43 9.60 15.09
N SER A 38 -23.57 10.92 15.16
CA SER A 38 -22.71 11.91 15.84
C SER A 38 -22.38 11.57 17.31
N THR A 39 -23.32 10.96 18.02
CA THR A 39 -23.22 10.55 19.43
C THR A 39 -22.45 9.25 19.62
N THR A 40 -22.45 8.37 18.63
CA THR A 40 -21.70 7.10 18.63
C THR A 40 -20.23 7.32 18.31
N ILE A 41 -19.93 8.36 17.51
CA ILE A 41 -18.58 8.79 17.14
C ILE A 41 -17.76 9.16 18.38
N LEU A 42 -18.30 9.98 19.29
CA LEU A 42 -17.49 10.57 20.36
C LEU A 42 -17.14 9.62 21.51
N PHE A 43 -18.00 8.64 21.84
CA PHE A 43 -17.93 7.90 23.11
C PHE A 43 -17.55 6.41 23.01
N GLY A 44 -17.21 5.90 21.83
CA GLY A 44 -16.73 4.52 21.69
C GLY A 44 -16.16 4.16 20.33
N TRP A 45 -16.60 4.85 19.27
CA TRP A 45 -16.18 4.54 17.91
C TRP A 45 -14.87 5.24 17.52
N LEU A 46 -14.65 6.50 17.90
CA LEU A 46 -13.46 7.26 17.48
C LEU A 46 -12.11 6.63 17.89
N PRO A 47 -11.90 6.16 19.15
CA PRO A 47 -10.65 5.51 19.51
C PRO A 47 -10.42 4.18 18.78
N ALA A 48 -11.50 3.41 18.57
CA ALA A 48 -11.44 2.15 17.83
C ALA A 48 -11.13 2.38 16.35
N GLN A 49 -11.71 3.42 15.76
CA GLN A 49 -11.43 3.87 14.40
C GLN A 49 -9.96 4.30 14.27
N ILE A 50 -9.46 5.17 15.15
CA ILE A 50 -8.06 5.59 15.13
C ILE A 50 -7.11 4.39 15.26
N ALA A 51 -7.41 3.44 16.13
CA ALA A 51 -6.61 2.23 16.28
C ALA A 51 -6.63 1.36 15.02
N TYR A 52 -7.80 1.23 14.38
CA TYR A 52 -7.96 0.55 13.09
C TYR A 52 -7.13 1.24 11.99
N ASP A 53 -7.22 2.56 11.86
CA ASP A 53 -6.49 3.34 10.86
C ASP A 53 -4.97 3.26 11.09
N MET A 54 -4.53 3.32 12.35
CA MET A 54 -3.13 3.11 12.72
C MET A 54 -2.63 1.71 12.35
N ALA A 55 -3.43 0.66 12.62
CA ALA A 55 -3.08 -0.70 12.23
C ALA A 55 -2.96 -0.83 10.71
N PHE A 56 -3.88 -0.19 9.95
CA PHE A 56 -3.80 -0.14 8.50
C PHE A 56 -2.53 0.57 8.02
N ASN A 57 -2.20 1.73 8.59
CA ASN A 57 -0.97 2.44 8.23
C ASN A 57 0.29 1.60 8.49
N VAL A 58 0.35 0.86 9.61
CA VAL A 58 1.46 -0.04 9.91
C VAL A 58 1.55 -1.17 8.89
N VAL A 59 0.42 -1.77 8.52
CA VAL A 59 0.38 -2.82 7.48
C VAL A 59 0.83 -2.27 6.13
N GLY A 60 0.36 -1.09 5.73
CA GLY A 60 0.75 -0.42 4.49
C GLY A 60 2.25 -0.11 4.45
N PHE A 61 2.80 0.38 5.56
CA PHE A 61 4.23 0.60 5.70
C PHE A 61 5.03 -0.71 5.56
N GLY A 62 4.56 -1.80 6.17
CA GLY A 62 5.16 -3.12 6.01
C GLY A 62 5.18 -3.59 4.55
N ILE A 63 4.07 -3.39 3.83
CA ILE A 63 3.98 -3.69 2.39
C ILE A 63 5.03 -2.89 1.61
N LEU A 64 5.16 -1.58 1.88
CA LEU A 64 6.15 -0.72 1.23
C LEU A 64 7.59 -1.16 1.51
N ILE A 65 7.90 -1.58 2.74
CA ILE A 65 9.22 -2.14 3.07
C ILE A 65 9.50 -3.41 2.25
N VAL A 66 8.54 -4.33 2.20
CA VAL A 66 8.71 -5.56 1.42
C VAL A 66 8.88 -5.24 -0.07
N MET A 67 8.13 -4.26 -0.58
CA MET A 67 8.30 -3.75 -1.93
C MET A 67 9.71 -3.20 -2.18
N TYR A 68 10.26 -2.41 -1.26
CA TYR A 68 11.60 -1.86 -1.38
C TYR A 68 12.65 -2.98 -1.51
N TYR A 69 12.57 -4.02 -0.69
CA TYR A 69 13.51 -5.15 -0.76
C TYR A 69 13.33 -6.06 -1.98
N LEU A 70 12.14 -6.05 -2.60
CA LEU A 70 11.85 -6.83 -3.80
C LEU A 70 11.98 -6.01 -5.09
N ALA A 71 12.17 -4.70 -4.99
CA ALA A 71 12.25 -3.82 -6.13
C ALA A 71 13.44 -4.24 -7.02
N PRO A 72 13.24 -4.37 -8.35
CA PRO A 72 14.34 -4.63 -9.26
C PRO A 72 15.33 -3.47 -9.21
N THR A 73 16.63 -3.78 -9.30
CA THR A 73 17.69 -2.77 -9.41
C THR A 73 17.41 -1.86 -10.59
N ALA A 74 17.53 -0.55 -10.39
CA ALA A 74 17.36 0.41 -11.47
C ALA A 74 18.28 0.05 -12.64
N PRO A 75 17.81 0.05 -13.89
CA PRO A 75 18.69 -0.18 -15.03
C PRO A 75 19.75 0.93 -15.05
N GLU A 76 21.02 0.54 -15.23
CA GLU A 76 22.23 1.40 -15.22
C GLU A 76 22.18 2.62 -16.17
N ARG A 77 21.12 2.74 -16.97
CA ARG A 77 20.96 3.75 -18.02
C ARG A 77 20.61 5.16 -17.54
N TYR A 78 20.42 5.38 -16.24
CA TYR A 78 20.09 6.70 -15.70
C TYR A 78 21.28 7.47 -15.11
N GLU A 79 22.43 6.83 -14.89
CA GLU A 79 23.60 7.49 -14.29
C GLU A 79 24.52 8.17 -15.34
N SER A 80 24.36 7.90 -16.64
CA SER A 80 25.27 8.44 -17.66
C SER A 80 24.83 9.74 -18.35
N GLU A 81 23.62 10.24 -18.10
CA GLU A 81 23.08 11.44 -18.79
C GLU A 81 23.04 12.71 -17.90
N GLY A 82 23.49 12.62 -16.63
CA GLY A 82 23.45 13.74 -15.68
C GLY A 82 24.74 14.52 -15.48
N GLU A 83 25.89 14.02 -15.94
CA GLU A 83 27.22 14.63 -15.70
C GLU A 83 27.92 15.16 -16.97
N SER A 84 27.19 15.30 -18.08
CA SER A 84 27.76 15.78 -19.35
C SER A 84 27.01 16.95 -19.99
N GLN A 85 26.58 17.93 -19.18
CA GLN A 85 26.27 19.29 -19.66
C GLN A 85 26.91 20.36 -18.78
#